data_AF-A0A971HC76-F1
#
_entry.id   AF-A0A971HC76-F1
#
_cell.length_a   1.000
_cell.length_b   1.000
_cell.length_c   1.000
_cell.angle_alpha   90.00
_cell.angle_beta   90.00
_cell.angle_gamma   90.00
#
_symmetry.space_group_name_H-M   'P 1'
#
loop_
_entity.id
_entity.type
_entity.pdbx_description
1 polymer ?
#
loop_
_entity_poly.entity_id
_entity_poly.type
_entity_poly.pdbx_seq_one_letter_code
_entity_poly.pdbx_strand_id
1 'polypeptide(L)'
;MKKFLALALVLAMIFALGACGTKNPTTETDIPDTAETDTPALPDTEDGEGLKIAIVTSPSGVDDGSFNQDNYEGILAFIAANPGSTVNPIQEGDINNSVNAVAEIIADYDVIVT
;
A
#
# COMPACT_ATOMS: atom_id res chain seq x y z
N MET A 1 -1.15 -0.80 45.15
CA MET A 1 -0.02 -1.41 44.39
C MET A 1 -0.39 -1.93 42.99
N LYS A 2 -1.68 -2.03 42.59
CA LYS A 2 -2.06 -2.41 41.21
C LYS A 2 -2.12 -1.22 40.23
N LYS A 3 -2.33 0.00 40.76
CA LYS A 3 -2.40 1.24 39.95
C LYS A 3 -1.03 1.88 39.70
N PHE A 4 -0.03 1.56 40.52
CA PHE A 4 1.37 1.98 40.29
C PHE A 4 2.08 1.12 39.25
N LEU A 5 1.67 -0.16 39.12
CA LEU A 5 2.23 -1.07 38.12
C LEU A 5 1.76 -0.70 36.70
N ALA A 6 0.49 -0.30 36.55
CA ALA A 6 -0.06 0.15 35.27
C ALA A 6 0.54 1.49 34.80
N LEU A 7 0.83 2.40 35.72
CA LEU A 7 1.45 3.69 35.40
C LEU A 7 2.93 3.54 34.98
N ALA A 8 3.64 2.57 35.54
CA ALA A 8 5.02 2.26 35.15
C ALA A 8 5.13 1.63 33.75
N LEU A 9 4.15 0.82 33.35
CA LEU A 9 4.13 0.17 32.04
C LEU A 9 3.92 1.18 30.90
N VAL A 10 3.04 2.18 31.11
CA VAL A 10 2.77 3.23 30.11
C VAL A 10 3.98 4.17 29.93
N LEU A 11 4.76 4.41 30.99
CA LEU A 11 5.93 5.29 30.94
C LEU A 11 7.11 4.69 30.15
N ALA A 12 7.20 3.35 30.08
CA ALA A 12 8.29 2.66 29.39
C ALA A 12 8.17 2.70 27.85
N MET A 13 6.97 2.87 27.30
CA MET A 13 6.76 2.89 25.84
C MET A 13 7.19 4.20 25.16
N ILE A 14 7.46 5.26 25.94
CA ILE A 14 7.76 6.61 25.39
C ILE A 14 9.26 6.80 25.09
N PHE A 15 10.15 5.96 25.64
CA PHE A 15 11.61 6.11 25.49
C PHE A 15 12.23 5.42 24.26
N ALA A 16 11.43 4.82 23.37
CA ALA A 16 11.95 4.09 22.20
C ALA A 16 12.19 4.97 20.94
N LEU A 17 11.89 6.28 20.98
CA LEU A 17 12.00 7.18 19.82
C LEU A 17 13.19 8.15 19.94
N GLY A 18 14.41 7.64 20.05
CA GLY A 18 15.59 8.49 20.29
C GLY A 18 16.94 7.93 19.90
N ALA A 19 17.06 7.19 18.79
CA ALA A 19 18.38 6.79 18.28
C ALA A 19 18.41 6.69 16.74
N CYS A 20 18.38 7.84 16.07
CA CYS A 20 18.99 7.96 14.75
C CYS A 20 20.06 9.07 14.84
N GLY A 21 21.34 8.68 14.77
CA GLY A 21 22.49 9.55 14.98
C GLY A 21 23.79 8.93 14.48
N THR A 22 23.87 8.76 13.15
CA THR A 22 25.02 8.68 12.23
C THR A 22 26.45 8.47 12.76
N LYS A 23 27.13 7.43 12.24
CA LYS A 23 28.47 7.49 11.58
C LYS A 23 28.83 6.19 10.84
N ASN A 24 29.25 6.35 9.57
CA ASN A 24 29.82 5.32 8.68
C ASN A 24 30.98 4.54 9.31
N PRO A 25 31.23 3.32 8.80
CA PRO A 25 32.40 3.16 7.93
C PRO A 25 32.08 2.46 6.60
N THR A 26 32.87 2.85 5.60
CA THR A 26 33.00 2.29 4.27
C THR A 26 33.28 0.78 4.31
N THR A 27 32.56 -0.01 3.51
CA THR A 27 33.05 -1.29 2.97
C THR A 27 32.46 -1.46 1.57
N GLU A 28 33.35 -1.81 0.65
CA GLU A 28 33.15 -1.88 -0.79
C GLU A 28 32.23 -3.02 -1.23
N THR A 29 31.43 -2.72 -2.26
CA THR A 29 31.14 -3.52 -3.46
C THR A 29 30.73 -5.00 -3.30
N ASP A 30 29.43 -5.25 -3.45
CA ASP A 30 28.86 -5.92 -4.65
C ASP A 30 27.32 -5.89 -4.55
N ILE A 31 26.70 -4.88 -5.16
CA ILE A 31 25.25 -4.90 -5.43
C ILE A 31 25.14 -5.19 -6.92
N PRO A 32 24.62 -6.36 -7.33
CA PRO A 32 24.17 -6.50 -8.71
C PRO A 32 22.99 -5.55 -8.90
N ASP A 33 23.13 -4.75 -9.95
CA ASP A 33 22.20 -3.82 -10.57
C ASP A 33 20.77 -3.78 -10.03
N THR A 34 20.37 -2.57 -9.64
CA THR A 34 19.20 -1.89 -10.19
C THR A 34 18.19 -2.85 -10.84
N ALA A 35 17.28 -3.39 -10.03
CA ALA A 35 15.98 -3.74 -10.56
C ALA A 35 15.32 -2.40 -10.93
N GLU A 36 15.56 -1.97 -12.16
CA GLU A 36 14.66 -1.05 -12.85
C GLU A 36 13.28 -1.71 -12.75
N THR A 37 12.44 -1.17 -11.87
CA THR A 37 11.01 -1.44 -11.96
C THR A 37 10.60 -0.78 -13.26
N ASP A 38 10.56 -1.57 -14.33
CA ASP A 38 9.83 -1.28 -15.56
C ASP A 38 8.43 -0.89 -15.14
N THR A 39 8.22 0.40 -14.92
CA THR A 39 6.90 0.96 -14.77
C THR A 39 6.30 0.79 -16.16
N PRO A 40 5.27 -0.05 -16.35
CA PRO A 40 4.64 -0.15 -17.66
C PRO A 40 4.25 1.27 -18.05
N ALA A 41 4.72 1.72 -19.22
CA ALA A 41 4.28 2.99 -19.76
C ALA A 41 2.75 2.91 -19.83
N LEU A 42 2.08 3.69 -18.97
CA LEU A 42 0.63 3.78 -19.02
C LEU A 42 0.26 4.32 -20.40
N PRO A 43 -0.84 3.83 -21.00
CA PRO A 43 -1.38 4.48 -22.18
C PRO A 43 -1.58 5.97 -21.84
N ASP A 44 -1.11 6.86 -22.72
CA ASP A 44 -1.41 8.29 -22.66
C ASP A 44 -2.94 8.44 -22.61
N THR A 45 -3.49 8.59 -21.42
CA THR A 45 -4.88 9.01 -21.22
C THR A 45 -4.93 10.43 -21.70
N GLU A 46 -5.59 10.65 -22.85
CA GLU A 46 -5.79 11.97 -23.43
C GLU A 46 -6.23 12.97 -22.35
N ASP A 47 -5.44 14.04 -22.21
CA ASP A 47 -5.78 15.31 -21.58
C ASP A 47 -6.58 15.27 -20.25
N GLY A 48 -5.89 14.96 -19.15
CA GLY A 48 -6.20 15.55 -17.84
C GLY A 48 -7.32 14.91 -17.01
N GLU A 49 -7.93 13.80 -17.45
CA GLU A 49 -8.77 12.96 -16.60
C GLU A 49 -7.93 11.86 -15.95
N GLY A 50 -7.96 11.77 -14.61
CA GLY A 50 -7.17 10.77 -13.88
C GLY A 50 -7.81 9.39 -13.90
N LEU A 51 -7.06 8.38 -13.45
CA LEU A 51 -7.47 6.97 -13.55
C LEU A 51 -8.58 6.61 -12.55
N LYS A 52 -9.54 5.81 -12.99
CA LYS A 52 -10.47 5.09 -12.12
C LYS A 52 -9.88 3.72 -11.80
N ILE A 53 -9.43 3.54 -10.57
CA ILE A 53 -8.77 2.32 -10.10
C ILE A 53 -9.72 1.53 -9.19
N ALA A 54 -9.79 0.22 -9.35
CA ALA A 54 -10.37 -0.69 -8.37
C ALA A 54 -9.28 -1.59 -7.78
N ILE A 55 -9.34 -1.85 -6.48
CA ILE A 55 -8.56 -2.92 -5.84
C ILE A 55 -9.53 -3.95 -5.27
N VAL A 56 -9.47 -5.17 -5.78
CA VAL A 56 -10.27 -6.30 -5.33
C VAL A 56 -9.42 -7.15 -4.41
N THR A 57 -9.83 -7.30 -3.15
CA THR A 57 -9.10 -8.05 -2.12
C THR A 57 -9.93 -9.21 -1.60
N SER A 58 -9.29 -10.29 -1.16
CA SER A 58 -9.97 -11.42 -0.53
C SER A 58 -9.05 -12.15 0.45
N PRO A 59 -9.56 -12.65 1.59
CA PRO A 59 -10.83 -12.31 2.22
C PRO A 59 -10.74 -11.03 3.06
N SER A 60 -9.53 -10.50 3.27
CA SER A 60 -9.21 -9.65 4.43
C SER A 60 -9.36 -8.14 4.23
N GLY A 61 -9.80 -7.66 3.06
CA GLY A 61 -9.95 -6.22 2.83
C GLY A 61 -8.59 -5.51 2.68
N VAL A 62 -8.64 -4.19 2.56
CA VAL A 62 -7.46 -3.31 2.40
C VAL A 62 -6.89 -2.80 3.73
N ASP A 63 -7.50 -3.13 4.86
CA ASP A 63 -7.08 -2.75 6.22
C ASP A 63 -6.64 -3.97 7.04
N ASP A 64 -6.05 -4.97 6.36
CA ASP A 64 -5.69 -6.26 6.93
C ASP A 64 -4.41 -6.25 7.79
N GLY A 65 -3.72 -5.11 7.90
CA GLY A 65 -2.45 -4.99 8.62
C GLY A 65 -1.30 -5.76 7.96
N SER A 66 -1.43 -6.12 6.68
CA SER A 66 -0.47 -6.93 5.94
C SER A 66 -0.47 -6.55 4.45
N PHE A 67 -0.34 -7.54 3.57
CA PHE A 67 -0.09 -7.38 2.15
C PHE A 67 -1.15 -6.54 1.43
N ASN A 68 -2.43 -6.70 1.73
CA ASN A 68 -3.47 -5.95 1.02
C ASN A 68 -3.42 -4.47 1.42
N GLN A 69 -3.11 -4.18 2.68
CA GLN A 69 -2.89 -2.82 3.13
C GLN A 69 -1.69 -2.17 2.43
N ASP A 70 -0.55 -2.87 2.32
CA ASP A 70 0.64 -2.34 1.63
C ASP A 70 0.34 -1.99 0.16
N ASN A 71 -0.41 -2.85 -0.54
CA ASN A 71 -0.84 -2.58 -1.92
C ASN A 71 -1.77 -1.36 -1.99
N TYR A 72 -2.73 -1.25 -1.08
CA TYR A 72 -3.65 -0.13 -1.05
C TYR A 72 -2.95 1.20 -0.73
N GLU A 73 -1.99 1.20 0.20
CA GLU A 73 -1.16 2.36 0.52
C GLU A 73 -0.33 2.82 -0.69
N GLY A 74 0.18 1.88 -1.49
CA GLY A 74 0.83 2.19 -2.77
C GLY A 74 -0.11 2.90 -3.77
N ILE A 75 -1.36 2.44 -3.88
CA ILE A 75 -2.37 3.09 -4.75
C ILE A 75 -2.72 4.48 -4.21
N LEU A 76 -2.86 4.65 -2.89
CA LEU A 76 -3.09 5.95 -2.27
C LEU A 76 -1.95 6.93 -2.54
N ALA A 77 -0.70 6.46 -2.49
CA ALA A 77 0.47 7.25 -2.85
C ALA A 77 0.46 7.66 -4.34
N PHE A 78 0.07 6.75 -5.24
CA PHE A 78 -0.13 7.06 -6.66
C PHE A 78 -1.19 8.16 -6.85
N ILE A 79 -2.35 8.05 -6.19
CA ILE A 79 -3.43 9.04 -6.27
C ILE A 79 -2.97 10.41 -5.76
N ALA A 80 -2.20 10.44 -4.66
CA ALA A 80 -1.66 11.67 -4.13
C ALA A 80 -0.73 12.39 -5.13
N ALA A 81 -0.02 11.63 -5.96
CA ALA A 81 0.87 12.15 -7.01
C ALA A 81 0.15 12.45 -8.34
N ASN A 82 -1.05 11.88 -8.56
CA ASN A 82 -1.80 11.98 -9.81
C ASN A 82 -3.22 12.52 -9.56
N PRO A 83 -3.37 13.86 -9.39
CA PRO A 83 -4.65 14.50 -9.16
C PRO A 83 -5.68 14.12 -10.23
N GLY A 84 -6.90 13.81 -9.80
CA GLY A 84 -7.98 13.34 -10.68
C GLY A 84 -8.13 11.82 -10.69
N SER A 85 -7.11 11.07 -10.24
CA SER A 85 -7.22 9.61 -10.08
C SER A 85 -8.01 9.27 -8.81
N THR A 86 -8.69 8.13 -8.82
CA THR A 86 -9.51 7.63 -7.71
C THR A 86 -9.31 6.13 -7.52
N VAL A 87 -9.50 5.63 -6.29
CA VAL A 87 -9.50 4.19 -5.98
C VAL A 87 -10.80 3.80 -5.28
N ASN A 88 -11.38 2.68 -5.68
CA ASN A 88 -12.45 2.01 -4.97
C ASN A 88 -11.97 0.65 -4.43
N PRO A 89 -11.92 0.45 -3.10
CA PRO A 89 -11.62 -0.85 -2.52
C PRO A 89 -12.87 -1.75 -2.54
N ILE A 90 -12.71 -2.97 -3.06
CA ILE A 90 -13.72 -4.02 -3.11
C ILE A 90 -13.17 -5.20 -2.31
N GLN A 91 -13.96 -5.68 -1.35
CA GLN A 91 -13.59 -6.82 -0.52
C GLN A 91 -14.53 -7.97 -0.80
N GLU A 92 -13.98 -9.04 -1.37
CA GLU A 92 -14.65 -10.31 -1.50
C GLU A 92 -14.38 -11.17 -0.27
N GLY A 93 -15.42 -11.79 0.29
CA GLY A 93 -15.28 -12.68 1.44
C GLY A 93 -14.71 -14.06 1.10
N ASP A 94 -14.71 -14.43 -0.18
CA ASP A 94 -14.21 -15.71 -0.70
C ASP A 94 -13.45 -15.46 -2.01
N ILE A 95 -12.23 -16.00 -2.09
CA ILE A 95 -11.36 -15.94 -3.27
C ILE A 95 -12.02 -16.55 -4.52
N ASN A 96 -12.97 -17.47 -4.36
CA ASN A 96 -13.70 -18.05 -5.48
C ASN A 96 -14.60 -17.03 -6.20
N ASN A 97 -14.93 -15.91 -5.55
CA ASN A 97 -15.76 -14.86 -6.14
C ASN A 97 -14.94 -13.83 -6.92
N SER A 98 -13.61 -13.77 -6.77
CA SER A 98 -12.78 -12.70 -7.33
C SER A 98 -12.90 -12.58 -8.84
N VAL A 99 -13.01 -13.70 -9.57
CA VAL A 99 -13.20 -13.68 -11.03
C VAL A 99 -14.53 -13.04 -11.42
N ASN A 100 -15.61 -13.33 -10.68
CA ASN A 100 -16.92 -12.74 -10.94
C ASN A 100 -16.93 -11.25 -10.58
N ALA A 101 -16.34 -10.88 -9.44
CA ALA A 101 -16.23 -9.49 -9.01
C ALA A 101 -15.49 -8.64 -10.03
N VAL A 102 -14.37 -9.14 -10.58
CA VAL A 102 -13.62 -8.47 -11.66
C VAL A 102 -14.46 -8.35 -12.93
N ALA A 103 -15.16 -9.43 -13.33
CA ALA A 103 -15.99 -9.42 -14.53
C ALA A 103 -17.15 -8.40 -14.45
N GLU A 104 -17.69 -8.17 -13.26
CA GLU A 104 -18.76 -7.19 -13.03
C GLU A 104 -18.28 -5.74 -13.15
N ILE A 105 -17.02 -5.46 -12.84
CA ILE A 105 -16.50 -4.08 -12.77
C ILE A 105 -15.55 -3.71 -13.93
N ILE A 106 -15.13 -4.66 -14.78
CA ILE A 106 -14.09 -4.45 -15.81
C ILE A 106 -14.41 -3.36 -16.83
N ALA A 107 -15.69 -3.04 -17.04
CA ALA A 107 -16.11 -1.96 -17.94
C ALA A 107 -16.07 -0.57 -17.28
N ASP A 108 -16.01 -0.50 -15.94
CA ASP A 108 -16.17 0.75 -15.19
C ASP A 108 -14.85 1.36 -14.71
N TYR A 109 -13.76 0.59 -14.76
CA TYR A 109 -12.44 0.99 -14.24
C TYR A 109 -11.36 0.85 -15.30
N ASP A 110 -10.42 1.79 -15.29
CA ASP A 110 -9.27 1.80 -16.19
C ASP A 110 -8.20 0.79 -15.72
N VAL A 111 -8.12 0.59 -14.41
CA VAL A 111 -7.16 -0.31 -13.76
C VAL A 111 -7.85 -1.15 -12.71
N ILE A 112 -7.59 -2.45 -12.72
CA ILE A 112 -8.04 -3.39 -11.70
C ILE A 112 -6.81 -4.08 -11.10
N VAL A 113 -6.66 -3.97 -9.78
CA VAL A 113 -5.65 -4.66 -8.98
C VAL A 113 -6.35 -5.80 -8.23
N THR A 114 -5.83 -7.03 -8.32
CA THR A 114 -6.43 -8.26 -7.75
C THR A 114 -5.42 -9.07 -6.97
#